data_AF-A0A8B8MTX8-F1
#
_entry.id   AF-A0A8B8MTX8-F1
#
_cell.length_a   1.000
_cell.length_b   1.000
_cell.length_c   1.000
_cell.angle_alpha   90.00
_cell.angle_beta   90.00
_cell.angle_gamma   90.00
#
_symmetry.space_group_name_H-M   'P 1'
#
loop_
_entity.id
_entity.type
_entity.pdbx_description
1 polymer ?
#
loop_
_entity_poly.entity_id
_entity_poly.type
_entity_poly.pdbx_seq_one_letter_code
_entity_poly.pdbx_strand_id
1 'polypeptide(L)'
;MNLFADTIPFLEEDYLIFSCLFSQIGECVAIWLRPNFETVMCPYSAPHLTKPKECKKLFIVHLSEGEYFAVPKNLKLLAVPLFELYDNVNRYGPLISAIPQQLSRFQFNMMTTRKHLREKEAFG
;
A
#
# COMPACT_ATOMS: atom_id res chain seq x y z
N MET A 1 -21.78 -16.34 7.61
CA MET A 1 -22.32 -15.17 8.31
C MET A 1 -21.52 -13.97 7.85
N ASN A 2 -22.07 -13.29 6.84
CA ASN A 2 -21.53 -12.05 6.28
C ASN A 2 -21.71 -10.93 7.30
N LEU A 3 -20.76 -10.00 7.35
CA LEU A 3 -20.73 -8.65 7.94
C LEU A 3 -19.24 -8.39 8.24
N PHE A 4 -18.46 -7.72 7.39
CA PHE A 4 -18.47 -6.27 7.22
C PHE A 4 -17.78 -5.95 5.88
N ALA A 5 -18.57 -5.75 4.84
CA ALA A 5 -18.19 -4.96 3.69
C ALA A 5 -18.68 -3.54 3.98
N ASP A 6 -17.94 -2.78 4.78
CA ASP A 6 -18.25 -1.38 4.97
C ASP A 6 -16.99 -0.51 4.89
N THR A 7 -17.11 0.45 3.99
CA THR A 7 -16.29 1.64 3.80
C THR A 7 -14.86 1.44 3.28
N ILE A 8 -14.76 1.16 1.97
CA ILE A 8 -13.80 1.84 1.10
C ILE A 8 -14.56 3.02 0.47
N PRO A 9 -14.53 4.24 1.02
CA PRO A 9 -15.00 5.41 0.31
C PRO A 9 -13.77 6.06 -0.33
N PHE A 10 -13.49 5.72 -1.59
CA PHE A 10 -12.80 6.63 -2.50
C PHE A 10 -13.27 6.27 -3.91
N LEU A 11 -14.36 6.92 -4.30
CA LEU A 11 -14.88 6.91 -5.66
C LEU A 11 -13.87 7.63 -6.58
N GLU A 12 -13.85 7.16 -7.83
CA GLU A 12 -13.03 7.55 -8.99
C GLU A 12 -11.71 6.76 -9.20
N GLU A 13 -11.66 6.03 -10.34
CA GLU A 13 -10.59 5.21 -10.95
C GLU A 13 -10.78 3.67 -10.89
N ASP A 14 -11.90 3.20 -11.46
CA ASP A 14 -12.49 1.84 -11.40
C ASP A 14 -11.80 0.69 -12.19
N TYR A 15 -10.52 0.77 -12.57
CA TYR A 15 -9.87 -0.34 -13.32
C TYR A 15 -8.72 -1.05 -12.60
N LEU A 16 -8.04 -0.39 -11.65
CA LEU A 16 -6.93 -1.01 -10.90
C LEU A 16 -7.42 -2.05 -9.88
N ILE A 17 -8.65 -1.89 -9.36
CA ILE A 17 -9.20 -2.75 -8.32
C ILE A 17 -9.56 -4.14 -8.86
N PHE A 18 -9.99 -4.23 -10.13
CA PHE A 18 -10.53 -5.46 -10.68
C PHE A 18 -9.49 -6.56 -10.94
N SER A 19 -8.20 -6.23 -11.13
CA SER A 19 -7.14 -7.24 -11.28
C SER A 19 -6.48 -7.66 -9.96
N CYS A 20 -6.59 -6.84 -8.92
CA CYS A 20 -6.12 -7.13 -7.55
C CYS A 20 -7.10 -8.01 -6.76
N LEU A 21 -8.25 -8.38 -7.35
CA LEU A 21 -9.29 -9.23 -6.74
C LEU A 21 -8.78 -10.61 -6.27
N PHE A 22 -7.62 -11.07 -6.74
CA PHE A 22 -6.99 -12.33 -6.31
C PHE A 22 -5.86 -12.15 -5.29
N SER A 23 -5.37 -10.93 -5.07
CA SER A 23 -4.25 -10.70 -4.15
C SER A 23 -4.72 -10.77 -2.71
N GLN A 24 -3.95 -11.46 -1.87
CA GLN A 24 -4.30 -11.63 -0.46
C GLN A 24 -3.99 -10.33 0.29
N ILE A 25 -5.03 -9.70 0.85
CA ILE A 25 -4.87 -8.58 1.79
C ILE A 25 -4.24 -9.12 3.07
N GLY A 26 -3.06 -8.60 3.39
CA GLY A 26 -2.31 -8.92 4.60
C GLY A 26 -2.70 -8.02 5.79
N GLU A 27 -1.75 -7.84 6.69
CA GLU A 27 -1.97 -7.12 7.94
C GLU A 27 -2.11 -5.60 7.77
N CYS A 28 -2.80 -4.97 8.73
CA CYS A 28 -2.81 -3.52 8.87
C CYS A 28 -1.48 -3.04 9.45
N VAL A 29 -0.80 -2.19 8.70
CA VAL A 29 0.53 -1.68 9.05
C VAL A 29 0.42 -0.42 9.90
N ALA A 30 -0.51 0.47 9.54
CA ALA A 30 -0.69 1.76 10.19
C ALA A 30 -2.10 2.31 9.98
N ILE A 31 -2.54 3.12 10.94
CA ILE A 31 -3.82 3.82 10.92
C ILE A 31 -3.54 5.29 11.22
N TRP A 32 -4.12 6.17 10.41
CA TRP A 32 -4.09 7.61 10.63
C TRP A 32 -5.50 8.16 10.67
N LEU A 33 -5.76 8.97 11.69
CA LEU A 33 -7.05 9.59 11.94
C LEU A 33 -6.94 11.09 11.67
N ARG A 34 -7.91 11.60 10.93
CA ARG A 34 -8.07 13.04 10.71
C ARG A 34 -9.09 13.57 11.70
N PRO A 35 -8.70 14.43 12.65
CA PRO A 35 -9.62 14.92 13.66
C PRO A 35 -10.63 15.95 13.13
N ASN A 36 -10.17 16.86 12.26
CA ASN A 36 -10.93 17.98 11.71
C ASN A 36 -10.83 18.04 10.18
N PHE A 37 -11.52 18.95 9.50
CA PHE A 37 -11.40 19.18 8.05
C PHE A 37 -10.10 19.93 7.67
N GLU A 38 -8.97 19.45 8.21
CA GLU A 38 -7.63 19.98 8.00
C GLU A 38 -6.73 18.92 7.37
N THR A 39 -5.55 19.31 6.90
CA THR A 39 -4.63 18.40 6.20
C THR A 39 -3.93 17.41 7.14
N VAL A 40 -3.76 17.77 8.41
CA VAL A 40 -3.00 16.99 9.39
C VAL A 40 -3.73 15.70 9.76
N MET A 41 -2.98 14.61 9.81
CA MET A 41 -3.45 13.32 10.32
C MET A 41 -2.57 12.83 11.47
N CYS A 42 -3.19 12.18 12.45
CA CYS A 42 -2.52 11.67 13.65
C CYS A 42 -2.59 10.14 13.69
N PRO A 43 -1.54 9.45 14.13
CA PRO A 43 -1.53 7.99 14.22
C PRO A 43 -2.34 7.44 15.42
N TYR A 44 -3.03 8.30 16.16
CA TYR A 44 -3.82 7.96 17.34
C TYR A 44 -5.12 8.78 17.39
N SER A 45 -6.09 8.31 18.18
CA SER A 45 -7.31 9.06 18.45
C SER A 45 -7.02 10.20 19.43
N ALA A 46 -7.34 11.43 19.06
CA ALA A 46 -7.15 12.56 19.96
C ALA A 46 -8.05 12.42 21.21
N PRO A 47 -7.56 12.70 22.44
CA PRO A 47 -8.27 12.37 23.69
C PRO A 47 -9.68 12.96 23.81
N HIS A 48 -9.90 14.12 23.22
CA HIS A 48 -11.18 14.87 23.32
C HIS A 48 -12.03 14.76 22.06
N LEU A 49 -11.54 14.06 21.04
CA LEU A 49 -12.21 13.97 19.75
C LEU A 49 -12.78 12.56 19.58
N THR A 50 -14.06 12.43 19.86
CA THR A 50 -14.77 11.14 19.88
C THR A 50 -15.12 10.59 18.50
N LYS A 51 -15.10 11.44 17.45
CA LYS A 51 -15.47 11.06 16.08
C LYS A 51 -14.51 11.67 15.05
N PRO A 52 -13.47 10.93 14.60
CA PRO A 52 -12.61 11.38 13.51
C PRO A 52 -13.42 11.54 12.22
N LYS A 53 -13.05 12.51 11.39
CA LYS A 53 -13.72 12.78 10.11
C LYS A 53 -13.28 11.83 9.01
N GLU A 54 -12.06 11.35 9.10
CA GLU A 54 -11.47 10.40 8.15
C GLU A 54 -10.56 9.44 8.89
N CYS A 55 -10.52 8.19 8.43
CA CYS A 55 -9.64 7.14 8.93
C CYS A 55 -8.95 6.51 7.74
N LYS A 56 -7.65 6.75 7.59
CA LYS A 56 -6.81 6.10 6.59
C LYS A 56 -6.15 4.89 7.21
N LYS A 57 -6.28 3.74 6.57
CA LYS A 57 -5.63 2.49 6.97
C LYS A 57 -4.72 2.03 5.85
N LEU A 58 -3.49 1.67 6.20
CA LEU A 58 -2.52 1.09 5.28
C LEU A 58 -2.43 -0.41 5.54
N PHE A 59 -2.51 -1.19 4.47
CA PHE A 59 -2.41 -2.64 4.48
C PHE A 59 -1.27 -3.08 3.57
N ILE A 60 -0.62 -4.19 3.93
CA ILE A 60 0.25 -4.92 3.01
C ILE A 60 -0.63 -5.79 2.12
N VAL A 61 -0.33 -5.80 0.83
CA VAL A 61 -0.95 -6.72 -0.13
C VAL A 61 0.11 -7.70 -0.59
N HIS A 62 -0.17 -9.00 -0.46
CA HIS A 62 0.72 -10.05 -0.94
C HIS A 62 0.42 -10.31 -2.42
N LEU A 63 1.40 -10.02 -3.28
CA LEU A 63 1.31 -10.25 -4.72
C LEU A 63 1.74 -11.69 -5.04
N SER A 64 1.07 -12.29 -6.03
CA SER A 64 1.46 -13.59 -6.59
C SER A 64 2.72 -13.47 -7.48
N GLU A 65 3.34 -14.61 -7.88
CA GLU A 65 4.56 -14.60 -8.72
C GLU A 65 4.37 -13.91 -10.08
N GLY A 66 3.13 -13.83 -10.58
CA GLY A 66 2.77 -13.09 -11.78
C GLY A 66 1.36 -12.52 -11.67
N GLU A 67 1.25 -11.20 -11.67
CA GLU A 67 -0.01 -10.46 -11.68
C GLU A 67 0.04 -9.36 -12.74
N TYR A 68 -1.12 -9.07 -13.33
CA TYR A 68 -1.26 -8.00 -14.32
C TYR A 68 -1.96 -6.80 -13.68
N PHE A 69 -1.39 -5.61 -13.86
CA PHE A 69 -1.98 -4.36 -13.42
C PHE A 69 -2.53 -3.58 -14.61
N ALA A 70 -3.83 -3.31 -14.60
CA ALA A 70 -4.44 -2.40 -15.57
C ALA A 70 -4.30 -0.96 -15.05
N VAL A 71 -3.33 -0.21 -15.58
CA VAL A 71 -3.10 1.18 -15.17
C VAL A 71 -3.88 2.13 -16.07
N PRO A 72 -4.71 3.04 -15.53
CA PRO A 72 -5.38 4.09 -16.31
C PRO A 72 -4.39 4.93 -17.11
N LYS A 73 -4.80 5.41 -18.30
CA LYS A 73 -3.89 6.11 -19.24
C LYS A 73 -3.29 7.41 -18.69
N ASN A 74 -3.95 8.05 -17.72
CA ASN A 74 -3.51 9.26 -17.02
C ASN A 74 -2.58 8.97 -15.84
N LEU A 75 -2.37 7.71 -15.47
CA LEU A 75 -1.57 7.31 -14.31
C LEU A 75 -0.36 6.46 -14.72
N LYS A 76 0.61 6.38 -13.81
CA LYS A 76 1.79 5.54 -13.95
C LYS A 76 1.98 4.74 -12.67
N LEU A 77 2.22 3.44 -12.82
CA LEU A 77 2.62 2.57 -11.72
C LEU A 77 4.14 2.63 -11.58
N LEU A 78 4.61 3.02 -10.40
CA LEU A 78 6.05 3.21 -10.11
C LEU A 78 6.46 2.31 -8.95
N ALA A 79 7.57 1.59 -9.13
CA ALA A 79 8.23 0.89 -8.04
C ALA A 79 9.25 1.84 -7.41
N VAL A 80 8.93 2.35 -6.21
CA VAL A 80 9.77 3.31 -5.49
C VAL A 80 10.51 2.58 -4.36
N PRO A 81 11.84 2.65 -4.29
CA PRO A 81 12.59 2.00 -3.22
C PRO A 81 12.39 2.71 -1.88
N LEU A 82 12.46 1.95 -0.78
CA LEU A 82 12.18 2.49 0.57
C LEU A 82 13.07 3.67 0.97
N PHE A 83 14.33 3.70 0.51
CA PHE A 83 15.26 4.79 0.82
C PHE A 83 14.88 6.12 0.15
N GLU A 84 14.14 6.09 -0.97
CA GLU A 84 13.68 7.32 -1.64
C GLU A 84 12.48 7.93 -0.91
N LEU A 85 11.67 7.09 -0.26
CA LEU A 85 10.52 7.50 0.53
C LEU A 85 10.94 8.08 1.89
N TYR A 86 11.95 7.47 2.53
CA TYR A 86 12.34 7.76 3.91
C TYR A 86 12.65 9.25 4.12
N ASP A 87 11.91 9.86 5.04
CA ASP A 87 12.02 11.28 5.44
C ASP A 87 11.88 12.31 4.29
N ASN A 88 11.30 11.89 3.16
CA ASN A 88 11.12 12.74 1.98
C ASN A 88 9.72 13.38 1.92
N VAL A 89 9.35 14.05 3.01
CA VAL A 89 8.00 14.62 3.20
C VAL A 89 7.68 15.67 2.15
N ASN A 90 8.69 16.38 1.64
CA ASN A 90 8.51 17.42 0.61
C ASN A 90 7.99 16.84 -0.72
N ARG A 91 8.40 15.63 -1.09
CA ARG A 91 7.98 14.98 -2.34
C ARG A 91 6.74 14.10 -2.16
N TYR A 92 6.69 13.33 -1.08
CA TYR A 92 5.69 12.26 -0.91
C TYR A 92 4.65 12.55 0.19
N GLY A 93 4.82 13.62 0.96
CA GLY A 93 3.98 13.93 2.10
C GLY A 93 4.21 13.02 3.31
N PRO A 94 3.60 13.35 4.46
CA PRO A 94 3.94 12.74 5.75
C PRO A 94 3.54 11.26 5.87
N LEU A 95 2.49 10.83 5.15
CA LEU A 95 2.00 9.45 5.21
C LEU A 95 2.93 8.49 4.47
N ILE A 96 3.29 8.83 3.23
CA ILE A 96 4.09 7.96 2.35
C ILE A 96 5.54 7.93 2.85
N SER A 97 6.08 9.07 3.30
CA SER A 97 7.44 9.12 3.83
C SER A 97 7.65 8.37 5.15
N ALA A 98 6.55 8.01 5.83
CA ALA A 98 6.57 7.18 7.04
C ALA A 98 6.50 5.67 6.75
N ILE A 99 6.21 5.25 5.50
CA ILE A 99 6.07 3.83 5.12
C ILE A 99 7.29 3.00 5.48
N PRO A 100 8.54 3.43 5.22
CA PRO A 100 9.72 2.64 5.58
C PRO A 100 9.79 2.29 7.07
N GLN A 101 9.43 3.23 7.95
CA GLN A 101 9.37 2.99 9.39
C GLN A 101 8.29 1.96 9.74
N GLN A 102 7.11 2.05 9.11
CA GLN A 102 6.02 1.10 9.36
C GLN A 102 6.36 -0.32 8.87
N LEU A 103 7.12 -0.44 7.79
CA LEU A 103 7.56 -1.72 7.23
C LEU A 103 8.76 -2.34 7.94
N SER A 104 9.48 -1.59 8.77
CA SER A 104 10.70 -2.05 9.44
C SER A 104 10.52 -3.28 10.34
N ARG A 105 9.28 -3.54 10.80
CA ARG A 105 8.94 -4.72 11.61
C ARG A 105 8.79 -6.03 10.81
N PHE A 106 8.76 -5.95 9.48
CA PHE A 106 8.57 -7.11 8.62
C PHE A 106 9.89 -7.67 8.13
N GLN A 107 9.98 -9.00 8.06
CA GLN A 107 11.09 -9.69 7.43
C GLN A 107 10.74 -10.00 5.97
N PHE A 108 11.42 -9.32 5.04
CA PHE A 108 11.22 -9.54 3.60
C PHE A 108 12.08 -10.72 3.12
N ASN A 109 11.42 -11.77 2.62
CA ASN A 109 12.09 -12.89 1.97
C ASN A 109 12.24 -12.59 0.47
N MET A 110 13.48 -12.41 0.00
CA MET A 110 13.75 -12.23 -1.42
C MET A 110 13.64 -13.59 -2.14
N MET A 111 12.54 -13.78 -2.88
CA MET A 111 12.41 -14.95 -3.75
C MET A 111 13.29 -14.78 -4.99
N THR A 112 14.28 -15.67 -5.16
CA THR A 112 15.09 -15.72 -6.38
C THR A 112 14.33 -16.48 -7.45
N THR A 113 13.77 -15.77 -8.43
CA THR A 113 13.06 -16.40 -9.55
C THR A 113 14.06 -17.15 -10.45
N ARG A 114 14.13 -18.49 -10.31
CA ARG A 114 15.01 -19.39 -11.08
C ARG A 114 14.70 -19.47 -12.59
N LYS A 115 13.74 -18.71 -13.11
CA LYS A 115 13.29 -18.84 -14.51
C LYS A 115 14.31 -18.31 -15.52
N HIS A 116 15.17 -17.35 -15.17
CA HIS A 116 16.16 -16.79 -16.09
C HIS A 116 17.50 -17.56 -16.16
N LEU A 117 17.73 -18.53 -15.28
CA LEU A 117 18.97 -19.33 -15.29
C LEU A 117 18.88 -20.55 -16.21
N ARG A 118 17.67 -21.08 -16.47
CA ARG A 118 17.50 -22.26 -17.33
C ARG A 118 17.63 -21.96 -18.83
N GLU A 119 17.48 -20.72 -19.26
CA GLU A 119 17.71 -20.35 -20.67
C GLU A 119 19.20 -20.24 -21.01
N LYS A 120 20.08 -20.04 -20.01
CA LYS A 120 21.53 -20.03 -20.25
C LYS A 120 22.19 -21.40 -20.17
N GLU A 121 21.54 -22.40 -19.59
CA GLU A 121 22.03 -23.80 -19.54
C GLU A 121 21.54 -24.65 -20.72
N ALA A 122 20.57 -24.17 -21.51
CA ALA A 122 20.08 -24.86 -22.70
C ALA A 122 20.82 -24.49 -24.01
N PHE A 123 21.77 -23.57 -23.94
CA PHE A 123 22.61 -23.12 -25.07
C PHE A 123 24.12 -23.12 -24.74
N GLY A 124 24.55 -23.95 -23.78
CA GLY A 124 25.95 -24.22 -23.46
C GLY A 124 26.39 -25.59 -23.96
#